data_AF-A0A7X0LIF1-F1
#
_entry.id   AF-A0A7X0LIF1-F1
#
_cell.length_a   1.000
_cell.length_b   1.000
_cell.length_c   1.000
_cell.angle_alpha   90.00
_cell.angle_beta   90.00
_cell.angle_gamma   90.00
#
_symmetry.space_group_name_H-M   'P 1'
#
loop_
_entity.id
_entity.type
_entity.pdbx_description
1 polymer ?
#
loop_
_entity_poly.entity_id
_entity_poly.type
_entity_poly.pdbx_seq_one_letter_code
_entity_poly.pdbx_strand_id
1 'polypeptide(L)'
;MNMSSSGPTKRGIIALLECSGPHPLAGSTAPPLDVSAMLSSVGPSYLPYGHPGGSDKLKEAIASVCGVPAEDIIVVPGATAGLALAASCALAAGGEALLVTPGYPPARDYLRTLRATVYKERTTFDRAYRLDIDRMGRRLSAATRLVCLATPGNPGGQIVPCDDIRRLADMVKVRAPQAILVVDETFREAGFGGKPAPSAAGLGAQVVTIGSLSKAYGVPGLRMGWIAVSDPLLRQSLIEAAANLFHSCPVLEEGVATAVLSQHESILAEQGAMLLERLVITLRWLERHASALEWTSPDAGAIIALRHLGAGAVRDFPRCLAGHGVALAPATLLGDHDDIYRLGFGLRSTQELHKALDALGAALRQAAPTMAVAAEPSRLGELVQKLVSGTLPKDDWTHDAHLGACLWLLRHRTAEQVSREMPGIIRRYNEAVGTPNSDQSGYHATITEFYVRALGDFLVANDRGQPVDELFGLLQSSPLAARDYPLRSYSRERLFSVAARRCFVSPDRCGRDPDPERLPGMSGASA
;
A
#
# COMPACT_ATOMS: atom_id res chain seq x y z
N MET A 1 -18.75 -22.60 -11.87
CA MET A 1 -18.61 -23.48 -10.69
C MET A 1 -18.91 -22.65 -9.46
N ASN A 2 -19.84 -23.14 -8.64
CA ASN A 2 -20.33 -22.49 -7.41
C ASN A 2 -19.20 -22.16 -6.45
N MET A 3 -19.09 -20.90 -6.02
CA MET A 3 -18.35 -20.53 -4.81
C MET A 3 -19.23 -20.89 -3.60
N SER A 4 -19.06 -22.11 -3.08
CA SER A 4 -19.53 -22.43 -1.73
C SER A 4 -18.56 -21.82 -0.72
N SER A 5 -19.14 -21.12 0.26
CA SER A 5 -18.48 -20.64 1.46
C SER A 5 -18.06 -21.81 2.36
N SER A 6 -16.96 -21.60 3.11
CA SER A 6 -16.36 -22.47 4.17
C SER A 6 -15.09 -23.29 3.83
N GLY A 7 -14.19 -22.77 3.00
CA GLY A 7 -12.75 -23.12 3.09
C GLY A 7 -12.03 -22.23 4.13
N PRO A 8 -10.87 -22.63 4.69
CA PRO A 8 -10.09 -21.76 5.56
C PRO A 8 -9.87 -20.43 4.83
N THR A 9 -10.21 -19.30 5.47
CA THR A 9 -10.01 -17.96 4.90
C THR A 9 -8.59 -17.88 4.36
N LYS A 10 -8.46 -17.84 3.03
CA LYS A 10 -7.18 -17.82 2.34
C LYS A 10 -6.43 -16.56 2.81
N ARG A 11 -5.25 -16.74 3.40
CA ARG A 11 -4.39 -15.66 3.93
C ARG A 11 -3.04 -15.70 3.21
N GLY A 12 -2.38 -14.55 3.10
CA GLY A 12 -1.03 -14.45 2.55
C GLY A 12 -0.96 -14.54 1.02
N ILE A 13 0.19 -14.98 0.50
CA ILE A 13 0.50 -14.95 -0.95
C ILE A 13 -0.51 -15.74 -1.81
N ILE A 14 -1.05 -16.86 -1.31
CA ILE A 14 -2.01 -17.69 -2.07
C ILE A 14 -3.26 -16.87 -2.42
N ALA A 15 -3.79 -16.11 -1.46
CA ALA A 15 -4.95 -15.24 -1.70
C ALA A 15 -4.66 -14.15 -2.75
N LEU A 16 -3.42 -13.66 -2.81
CA LEU A 16 -3.00 -12.68 -3.82
C LEU A 16 -2.89 -13.33 -5.21
N LEU A 17 -2.40 -14.56 -5.29
CA LEU A 17 -2.24 -15.31 -6.56
C LEU A 17 -3.57 -15.79 -7.13
N GLU A 18 -4.51 -16.14 -6.27
CA GLU A 18 -5.85 -16.60 -6.68
C GLU A 18 -6.84 -15.46 -6.90
N CYS A 19 -6.42 -14.20 -6.68
CA CYS A 19 -7.21 -13.01 -6.99
C CYS A 19 -7.39 -12.90 -8.50
N SER A 20 -8.44 -13.57 -8.99
CA SER A 20 -8.71 -13.80 -10.40
C SER A 20 -10.21 -13.70 -10.67
N GLY A 21 -10.58 -13.38 -11.91
CA GLY A 21 -11.95 -13.12 -12.31
C GLY A 21 -12.00 -12.72 -13.79
N PRO A 22 -13.21 -12.58 -14.38
CA PRO A 22 -13.37 -12.15 -15.77
C PRO A 22 -12.79 -10.75 -16.04
N HIS A 23 -12.65 -9.92 -14.99
CA HIS A 23 -12.00 -8.61 -15.05
C HIS A 23 -10.76 -8.58 -14.13
N PRO A 24 -9.58 -9.00 -14.63
CA PRO A 24 -8.39 -9.29 -13.81
C PRO A 24 -7.54 -8.05 -13.49
N LEU A 25 -8.09 -7.11 -12.71
CA LEU A 25 -7.39 -5.89 -12.24
C LEU A 25 -6.45 -6.14 -11.04
N ALA A 26 -6.22 -7.39 -10.63
CA ALA A 26 -5.29 -7.73 -9.54
C ALA A 26 -3.87 -8.00 -10.05
N GLY A 27 -3.70 -8.08 -11.38
CA GLY A 27 -2.44 -8.34 -12.06
C GLY A 27 -1.34 -7.33 -11.72
N SER A 28 -0.11 -7.68 -12.07
CA SER A 28 1.05 -6.79 -11.91
C SER A 28 2.06 -6.93 -13.03
N THR A 29 1.70 -7.60 -14.12
CA THR A 29 2.60 -7.81 -15.26
C THR A 29 2.25 -6.83 -16.36
N ALA A 30 3.21 -6.57 -17.25
CA ALA A 30 2.90 -6.04 -18.56
C ALA A 30 2.04 -7.05 -19.36
N PRO A 31 1.45 -6.62 -20.50
CA PRO A 31 0.78 -7.53 -21.41
C PRO A 31 1.63 -8.78 -21.73
N PRO A 32 1.01 -9.97 -21.87
CA PRO A 32 1.75 -11.20 -22.10
C PRO A 32 2.52 -11.14 -23.43
N LEU A 33 3.80 -11.50 -23.39
CA LEU A 33 4.63 -11.63 -24.59
C LEU A 33 4.37 -12.98 -25.24
N ASP A 34 4.22 -12.99 -26.57
CA ASP A 34 4.21 -14.23 -27.34
C ASP A 34 5.65 -14.76 -27.50
N VAL A 35 5.91 -15.94 -26.96
CA VAL A 35 7.22 -16.60 -26.97
C VAL A 35 7.30 -17.73 -28.00
N SER A 36 6.29 -17.92 -28.85
CA SER A 36 6.20 -19.07 -29.78
C SER A 36 7.42 -19.17 -30.71
N ALA A 37 7.88 -18.03 -31.24
CA ALA A 37 9.07 -17.96 -32.08
C ALA A 37 10.36 -18.30 -31.32
N MET A 38 10.45 -17.91 -30.05
CA MET A 38 11.60 -18.19 -29.17
C MET A 38 11.64 -19.65 -28.75
N LEU A 39 10.49 -20.26 -28.47
CA LEU A 39 10.41 -21.69 -28.18
C LEU A 39 10.92 -22.53 -29.37
N SER A 40 10.63 -22.09 -30.59
CA SER A 40 11.07 -22.76 -31.82
C SER A 40 12.58 -22.65 -32.05
N SER A 41 13.25 -21.62 -31.50
CA SER A 41 14.69 -21.40 -31.70
C SER A 41 15.58 -22.07 -30.65
N VAL A 42 15.01 -22.51 -29.52
CA VAL A 42 15.76 -23.03 -28.36
C VAL A 42 15.75 -24.56 -28.30
N GLY A 43 14.88 -25.22 -29.06
CA GLY A 43 14.63 -26.66 -28.97
C GLY A 43 15.88 -27.55 -29.16
N PRO A 44 16.29 -28.33 -28.14
CA PRO A 44 17.31 -29.35 -28.28
C PRO A 44 16.71 -30.77 -28.34
N SER A 45 17.47 -31.71 -28.89
CA SER A 45 17.19 -33.16 -28.83
C SER A 45 17.54 -33.80 -27.47
N TYR A 46 18.07 -33.02 -26.51
CA TYR A 46 18.57 -33.50 -25.21
C TYR A 46 18.53 -32.40 -24.12
N LEU A 47 18.24 -32.79 -22.87
CA LEU A 47 18.08 -31.90 -21.70
C LEU A 47 19.01 -32.31 -20.54
N PRO A 48 20.27 -31.82 -20.50
CA PRO A 48 21.18 -32.10 -19.39
C PRO A 48 20.87 -31.24 -18.14
N TYR A 49 21.53 -31.56 -17.04
CA TYR A 49 21.66 -30.61 -15.93
C TYR A 49 22.42 -29.36 -16.38
N GLY A 50 21.91 -28.18 -15.99
CA GLY A 50 22.59 -26.89 -16.20
C GLY A 50 23.64 -26.58 -15.12
N HIS A 51 24.33 -25.46 -15.28
CA HIS A 51 25.26 -24.93 -14.28
C HIS A 51 24.50 -24.29 -13.11
N PRO A 52 24.92 -24.46 -11.83
CA PRO A 52 24.18 -23.92 -10.68
C PRO A 52 24.00 -22.40 -10.67
N GLY A 53 24.97 -21.65 -11.22
CA GLY A 53 24.88 -20.21 -11.41
C GLY A 53 24.16 -19.76 -12.70
N GLY A 54 23.69 -20.70 -13.52
CA GLY A 54 23.15 -20.46 -14.86
C GLY A 54 24.19 -20.53 -15.98
N SER A 55 23.71 -20.68 -17.21
CA SER A 55 24.54 -20.73 -18.42
C SER A 55 25.25 -19.40 -18.70
N ASP A 56 26.45 -19.47 -19.29
CA ASP A 56 27.25 -18.28 -19.60
C ASP A 56 26.53 -17.33 -20.56
N LYS A 57 25.86 -17.86 -21.59
CA LYS A 57 25.06 -17.06 -22.53
C LYS A 57 23.96 -16.26 -21.84
N LEU A 58 23.27 -16.87 -20.87
CA LEU A 58 22.20 -16.17 -20.15
C LEU A 58 22.78 -15.12 -19.20
N LYS A 59 23.87 -15.45 -18.48
CA LYS A 59 24.56 -14.49 -17.62
C LYS A 59 25.05 -13.28 -18.40
N GLU A 60 25.65 -13.48 -19.58
CA GLU A 60 26.09 -12.40 -20.47
C GLU A 60 24.91 -11.50 -20.91
N ALA A 61 23.79 -12.12 -21.31
CA ALA A 61 22.59 -11.38 -21.70
C ALA A 61 22.04 -10.52 -20.53
N ILE A 62 21.94 -11.09 -19.33
CA ILE A 62 21.49 -10.37 -18.12
C ILE A 62 22.46 -9.27 -17.73
N ALA A 63 23.76 -9.55 -17.77
CA ALA A 63 24.84 -8.62 -17.43
C ALA A 63 24.81 -7.38 -18.32
N SER A 64 24.57 -7.55 -19.61
CA SER A 64 24.35 -6.45 -20.56
C SER A 64 23.18 -5.54 -20.13
N VAL A 65 22.04 -6.13 -19.73
CA VAL A 65 20.86 -5.36 -19.27
C VAL A 65 21.10 -4.65 -17.93
N CYS A 66 21.87 -5.27 -17.04
CA CYS A 66 22.15 -4.75 -15.71
C CYS A 66 23.33 -3.73 -15.71
N GLY A 67 24.19 -3.76 -16.72
CA GLY A 67 25.41 -2.94 -16.78
C GLY A 67 26.48 -3.39 -15.79
N VAL A 68 26.62 -4.70 -15.56
CA VAL A 68 27.61 -5.30 -14.65
C VAL A 68 28.37 -6.45 -15.33
N PRO A 69 29.50 -6.94 -14.80
CA PRO A 69 30.17 -8.14 -15.30
C PRO A 69 29.28 -9.39 -15.26
N ALA A 70 29.43 -10.30 -16.23
CA ALA A 70 28.69 -11.57 -16.28
C ALA A 70 28.97 -12.49 -15.09
N GLU A 71 30.16 -12.40 -14.51
CA GLU A 71 30.53 -13.12 -13.29
C GLU A 71 29.75 -12.66 -12.05
N ASP A 72 29.16 -11.45 -12.05
CA ASP A 72 28.37 -10.95 -10.93
C ASP A 72 26.92 -11.44 -10.97
N ILE A 73 26.53 -12.19 -12.00
CA ILE A 73 25.17 -12.68 -12.21
C ILE A 73 25.01 -14.14 -11.75
N ILE A 74 23.94 -14.38 -11.00
CA ILE A 74 23.46 -15.73 -10.64
C ILE A 74 22.04 -15.89 -11.17
N VAL A 75 21.79 -16.89 -12.01
CA VAL A 75 20.45 -17.22 -12.50
C VAL A 75 19.68 -18.00 -11.44
N VAL A 76 18.40 -17.66 -11.23
CA VAL A 76 17.52 -18.28 -10.22
C VAL A 76 16.10 -18.52 -10.78
N PRO A 77 15.32 -19.47 -10.24
CA PRO A 77 13.96 -19.77 -10.70
C PRO A 77 12.94 -18.70 -10.28
N GLY A 78 13.11 -17.50 -10.84
CA GLY A 78 12.34 -16.28 -10.58
C GLY A 78 12.81 -15.52 -9.34
N ALA A 79 12.46 -14.23 -9.27
CA ALA A 79 12.89 -13.32 -8.20
C ALA A 79 12.53 -13.81 -6.78
N THR A 80 11.42 -14.54 -6.61
CA THR A 80 11.04 -15.13 -5.32
C THR A 80 12.13 -16.06 -4.77
N ALA A 81 12.78 -16.87 -5.62
CA ALA A 81 13.88 -17.73 -5.21
C ALA A 81 15.12 -16.89 -4.84
N GLY A 82 15.38 -15.81 -5.59
CA GLY A 82 16.44 -14.86 -5.26
C GLY A 82 16.27 -14.24 -3.87
N LEU A 83 15.05 -13.81 -3.53
CA LEU A 83 14.72 -13.26 -2.21
C LEU A 83 14.95 -14.31 -1.10
N ALA A 84 14.55 -15.55 -1.33
CA ALA A 84 14.75 -16.64 -0.38
C ALA A 84 16.23 -16.96 -0.16
N LEU A 85 17.03 -17.02 -1.23
CA LEU A 85 18.47 -17.29 -1.17
C LEU A 85 19.22 -16.16 -0.45
N ALA A 86 18.96 -14.91 -0.82
CA ALA A 86 19.57 -13.75 -0.17
C ALA A 86 19.24 -13.70 1.32
N ALA A 87 17.96 -13.93 1.70
CA ALA A 87 17.57 -13.99 3.10
C ALA A 87 18.23 -15.14 3.86
N SER A 88 18.29 -16.34 3.25
CA SER A 88 18.90 -17.51 3.89
C SER A 88 20.40 -17.33 4.11
N CYS A 89 21.13 -16.78 3.14
CA CYS A 89 22.56 -16.51 3.27
C CYS A 89 22.84 -15.43 4.32
N ALA A 90 22.07 -14.34 4.32
CA ALA A 90 22.27 -13.23 5.25
C ALA A 90 21.95 -13.60 6.71
N LEU A 91 20.95 -14.46 6.92
CA LEU A 91 20.39 -14.76 8.25
C LEU A 91 20.72 -16.18 8.73
N ALA A 92 21.65 -16.88 8.09
CA ALA A 92 22.03 -18.25 8.47
C ALA A 92 22.47 -18.37 9.93
N ALA A 93 23.16 -17.35 10.45
CA ALA A 93 23.60 -17.27 11.85
C ALA A 93 22.59 -16.54 12.77
N GLY A 94 21.37 -16.29 12.30
CA GLY A 94 20.39 -15.41 12.94
C GLY A 94 20.71 -13.93 12.74
N GLY A 95 19.88 -13.06 13.33
CA GLY A 95 20.06 -11.61 13.30
C GLY A 95 18.78 -10.83 13.05
N GLU A 96 18.97 -9.53 12.81
CA GLU A 96 17.88 -8.58 12.56
C GLU A 96 17.75 -8.27 11.07
N ALA A 97 16.51 -8.16 10.59
CA ALA A 97 16.18 -7.72 9.25
C ALA A 97 15.39 -6.41 9.29
N LEU A 98 15.78 -5.43 8.47
CA LEU A 98 15.01 -4.21 8.22
C LEU A 98 14.28 -4.33 6.89
N LEU A 99 12.95 -4.43 6.92
CA LEU A 99 12.11 -4.64 5.74
C LEU A 99 11.23 -3.42 5.45
N VAL A 100 11.25 -2.92 4.21
CA VAL A 100 10.30 -1.91 3.75
C VAL A 100 8.90 -2.52 3.58
N THR A 101 7.88 -1.83 4.10
CA THR A 101 6.46 -2.23 4.01
C THR A 101 5.56 -1.04 3.67
N PRO A 102 4.37 -1.24 3.08
CA PRO A 102 3.86 -2.49 2.49
C PRO A 102 4.73 -3.00 1.33
N GLY A 103 4.57 -4.27 0.96
CA GLY A 103 5.47 -4.91 -0.01
C GLY A 103 5.02 -6.30 -0.45
N TYR A 104 5.85 -6.92 -1.30
CA TYR A 104 5.59 -8.28 -1.79
C TYR A 104 5.65 -9.30 -0.63
N PRO A 105 4.61 -10.12 -0.39
CA PRO A 105 4.50 -10.91 0.84
C PRO A 105 5.65 -11.90 1.08
N PRO A 106 6.20 -12.58 0.06
CA PRO A 106 7.34 -13.48 0.25
C PRO A 106 8.57 -12.83 0.90
N ALA A 107 8.85 -11.54 0.65
CA ALA A 107 9.95 -10.84 1.32
C ALA A 107 9.79 -10.83 2.84
N ARG A 108 8.56 -10.72 3.35
CA ARG A 108 8.24 -10.85 4.79
C ARG A 108 8.19 -12.31 5.22
N ASP A 109 7.53 -13.15 4.43
CA ASP A 109 7.20 -14.51 4.85
C ASP A 109 8.44 -15.41 4.94
N TYR A 110 9.47 -15.21 4.10
CA TYR A 110 10.76 -15.89 4.25
C TYR A 110 11.49 -15.49 5.53
N LEU A 111 11.52 -14.20 5.87
CA LEU A 111 12.13 -13.75 7.12
C LEU A 111 11.44 -14.37 8.35
N ARG A 112 10.11 -14.54 8.28
CA ARG A 112 9.35 -15.24 9.33
C ARG A 112 9.72 -16.73 9.39
N THR A 113 9.83 -17.41 8.25
CA THR A 113 10.25 -18.83 8.18
C THR A 113 11.63 -19.03 8.81
N LEU A 114 12.55 -18.10 8.57
CA LEU A 114 13.90 -18.07 9.16
C LEU A 114 13.92 -17.63 10.63
N ARG A 115 12.76 -17.31 11.23
CA ARG A 115 12.62 -16.80 12.61
C ARG A 115 13.48 -15.56 12.88
N ALA A 116 13.73 -14.74 11.86
CA ALA A 116 14.48 -13.52 12.00
C ALA A 116 13.70 -12.47 12.82
N THR A 117 14.43 -11.61 13.53
CA THR A 117 13.82 -10.43 14.16
C THR A 117 13.60 -9.36 13.07
N VAL A 118 12.35 -9.03 12.76
CA VAL A 118 12.02 -8.14 11.62
C VAL A 118 11.55 -6.78 12.11
N TYR A 119 12.33 -5.74 11.82
CA TYR A 119 11.91 -4.34 11.93
C TYR A 119 11.33 -3.86 10.60
N LYS A 120 10.22 -3.12 10.66
CA LYS A 120 9.51 -2.66 9.47
C LYS A 120 9.71 -1.17 9.26
N GLU A 121 10.24 -0.79 8.11
CA GLU A 121 10.19 0.57 7.60
C GLU A 121 8.86 0.78 6.87
N ARG A 122 7.89 1.39 7.54
CA ARG A 122 6.55 1.58 6.97
C ARG A 122 6.48 2.86 6.14
N THR A 123 6.23 2.71 4.86
CA THR A 123 5.78 3.75 3.93
C THR A 123 4.24 3.79 3.90
N THR A 124 3.66 4.90 3.46
CA THR A 124 2.21 5.12 3.53
C THR A 124 1.68 5.75 2.25
N PHE A 125 0.45 5.41 1.88
CA PHE A 125 -0.27 6.01 0.76
C PHE A 125 -0.28 7.55 0.82
N ASP A 126 -0.51 8.15 2.00
CA ASP A 126 -0.55 9.62 2.18
C ASP A 126 0.79 10.32 1.91
N ARG A 127 1.88 9.56 1.85
CA ARG A 127 3.23 10.04 1.48
C ARG A 127 3.68 9.47 0.14
N ALA A 128 2.73 9.01 -0.68
CA ALA A 128 2.97 8.34 -1.96
C ALA A 128 4.01 7.21 -1.86
N TYR A 129 4.02 6.47 -0.75
CA TYR A 129 4.98 5.40 -0.47
C TYR A 129 6.48 5.79 -0.54
N ARG A 130 6.82 7.07 -0.47
CA ARG A 130 8.23 7.52 -0.48
C ARG A 130 8.96 7.06 0.79
N LEU A 131 10.22 6.64 0.62
CA LEU A 131 11.08 6.16 1.70
C LEU A 131 11.74 7.30 2.48
N ASP A 132 11.96 7.06 3.77
CA ASP A 132 12.76 7.92 4.64
C ASP A 132 14.08 7.22 4.96
N ILE A 133 15.09 7.53 4.14
CA ILE A 133 16.42 6.91 4.21
C ILE A 133 17.10 7.20 5.55
N ASP A 134 16.89 8.38 6.11
CA ASP A 134 17.43 8.78 7.42
C ASP A 134 16.81 7.96 8.56
N ARG A 135 15.50 7.72 8.51
CA ARG A 135 14.81 6.88 9.48
C ARG A 135 15.26 5.42 9.39
N MET A 136 15.48 4.91 8.19
CA MET A 136 16.09 3.59 8.00
C MET A 136 17.47 3.52 8.63
N GLY A 137 18.34 4.48 8.34
CA GLY A 137 19.70 4.54 8.88
C GLY A 137 19.77 4.54 10.41
N ARG A 138 18.82 5.22 11.09
CA ARG A 138 18.71 5.24 12.55
C ARG A 138 18.30 3.89 13.17
N ARG A 139 17.70 3.00 12.38
CA ARG A 139 17.25 1.67 12.83
C ARG A 139 18.29 0.57 12.64
N LEU A 140 19.36 0.87 11.90
CA LEU A 140 20.46 -0.07 11.69
C LEU A 140 21.25 -0.27 12.99
N SER A 141 21.66 -1.51 13.22
CA SER A 141 22.44 -1.95 14.37
C SER A 141 23.54 -2.92 13.93
N ALA A 142 24.50 -3.21 14.80
CA ALA A 142 25.50 -4.26 14.55
C ALA A 142 24.88 -5.68 14.43
N ALA A 143 23.65 -5.87 14.94
CA ALA A 143 22.88 -7.11 14.83
C ALA A 143 22.07 -7.19 13.53
N THR A 144 21.98 -6.10 12.76
CA THR A 144 21.38 -6.11 11.43
C THR A 144 22.20 -7.00 10.50
N ARG A 145 21.51 -7.82 9.72
CA ARG A 145 22.08 -8.75 8.72
C ARG A 145 21.48 -8.58 7.34
N LEU A 146 20.27 -8.04 7.25
CA LEU A 146 19.58 -7.85 5.99
C LEU A 146 18.77 -6.56 6.03
N VAL A 147 18.94 -5.73 5.01
CA VAL A 147 18.03 -4.63 4.69
C VAL A 147 17.37 -4.97 3.36
N CYS A 148 16.05 -4.89 3.26
CA CYS A 148 15.33 -5.26 2.05
C CYS A 148 14.33 -4.18 1.65
N LEU A 149 14.44 -3.71 0.40
CA LEU A 149 13.52 -2.78 -0.23
C LEU A 149 13.23 -3.21 -1.67
N ALA A 150 12.17 -2.66 -2.25
CA ALA A 150 11.83 -2.86 -3.65
C ALA A 150 11.74 -1.50 -4.36
N THR A 151 12.26 -1.43 -5.59
CA THR A 151 12.17 -0.24 -6.43
C THR A 151 12.11 -0.67 -7.91
N PRO A 152 11.05 -0.31 -8.66
CA PRO A 152 9.79 0.28 -8.21
C PRO A 152 9.05 -0.57 -7.15
N GLY A 153 8.45 0.08 -6.16
CA GLY A 153 7.80 -0.58 -5.01
C GLY A 153 6.35 -1.05 -5.29
N ASN A 154 5.93 -2.15 -4.66
CA ASN A 154 4.55 -2.66 -4.68
C ASN A 154 3.86 -2.30 -3.35
N PRO A 155 2.69 -1.62 -3.31
CA PRO A 155 1.68 -1.51 -4.37
C PRO A 155 1.75 -0.29 -5.29
N GLY A 156 2.50 0.75 -4.96
CA GLY A 156 2.31 2.06 -5.58
C GLY A 156 3.08 2.33 -6.87
N GLY A 157 4.13 1.57 -7.18
CA GLY A 157 4.98 1.74 -8.37
C GLY A 157 6.03 2.85 -8.24
N GLN A 158 6.38 3.29 -7.04
CA GLN A 158 7.35 4.38 -6.83
C GLN A 158 8.80 3.92 -6.93
N ILE A 159 9.61 4.70 -7.62
CA ILE A 159 11.06 4.51 -7.73
C ILE A 159 11.74 5.16 -6.51
N VAL A 160 12.74 4.45 -5.97
CA VAL A 160 13.72 4.99 -5.03
C VAL A 160 14.93 5.46 -5.83
N PRO A 161 15.35 6.73 -5.74
CA PRO A 161 16.52 7.23 -6.46
C PRO A 161 17.81 6.45 -6.12
N CYS A 162 18.69 6.22 -7.10
CA CYS A 162 19.96 5.53 -6.84
C CYS A 162 20.85 6.25 -5.82
N ASP A 163 20.77 7.58 -5.73
CA ASP A 163 21.53 8.33 -4.73
C ASP A 163 21.05 8.03 -3.30
N ASP A 164 19.75 7.84 -3.12
CA ASP A 164 19.16 7.41 -1.85
C ASP A 164 19.56 5.97 -1.50
N ILE A 165 19.58 5.08 -2.49
CA ILE A 165 20.04 3.68 -2.31
C ILE A 165 21.53 3.65 -1.96
N ARG A 166 22.37 4.45 -2.64
CA ARG A 166 23.80 4.56 -2.35
C ARG A 166 24.02 5.07 -0.93
N ARG A 167 23.31 6.12 -0.52
CA ARG A 167 23.35 6.66 0.84
C ARG A 167 22.93 5.62 1.88
N LEU A 168 21.91 4.82 1.61
CA LEU A 168 21.51 3.70 2.47
C LEU A 168 22.61 2.62 2.53
N ALA A 169 23.20 2.24 1.40
CA ALA A 169 24.29 1.28 1.34
C ALA A 169 25.51 1.75 2.17
N ASP A 170 25.86 3.03 2.11
CA ASP A 170 26.93 3.63 2.92
C ASP A 170 26.61 3.55 4.42
N MET A 171 25.37 3.84 4.82
CA MET A 171 24.94 3.69 6.21
C MET A 171 24.98 2.23 6.68
N VAL A 172 24.57 1.29 5.83
CA VAL A 172 24.68 -0.15 6.09
C VAL A 172 26.14 -0.55 6.32
N LYS A 173 27.05 -0.12 5.44
CA LYS A 173 28.48 -0.43 5.55
C LYS A 173 29.08 0.04 6.88
N VAL A 174 28.68 1.22 7.37
CA VAL A 174 29.21 1.79 8.62
C VAL A 174 28.54 1.20 9.86
N ARG A 175 27.21 1.05 9.85
CA ARG A 175 26.43 0.71 11.07
C ARG A 175 26.17 -0.79 11.23
N ALA A 176 26.18 -1.52 10.13
CA ALA A 176 25.86 -2.94 10.04
C ALA A 176 26.77 -3.63 9.01
N PRO A 177 28.10 -3.67 9.21
CA PRO A 177 29.07 -4.11 8.20
C PRO A 177 28.92 -5.58 7.75
N GLN A 178 28.18 -6.38 8.50
CA GLN A 178 27.87 -7.79 8.17
C GLN A 178 26.50 -7.94 7.50
N ALA A 179 25.80 -6.84 7.21
CA ALA A 179 24.52 -6.86 6.53
C ALA A 179 24.64 -6.69 5.03
N ILE A 180 23.74 -7.33 4.30
CA ILE A 180 23.52 -7.08 2.88
C ILE A 180 22.33 -6.13 2.67
N LEU A 181 22.37 -5.34 1.61
CA LEU A 181 21.24 -4.53 1.14
C LEU A 181 20.63 -5.21 -0.09
N VAL A 182 19.47 -5.85 0.10
CA VAL A 182 18.68 -6.45 -0.98
C VAL A 182 17.78 -5.39 -1.61
N VAL A 183 17.92 -5.21 -2.92
CA VAL A 183 17.09 -4.33 -3.75
C VAL A 183 16.32 -5.19 -4.75
N ASP A 184 15.02 -5.38 -4.49
CA ASP A 184 14.13 -6.06 -5.43
C ASP A 184 13.76 -5.11 -6.59
N GLU A 185 14.33 -5.38 -7.75
CA GLU A 185 14.20 -4.64 -8.99
C GLU A 185 13.23 -5.33 -9.97
N THR A 186 12.36 -6.22 -9.49
CA THR A 186 11.44 -7.00 -10.32
C THR A 186 10.52 -6.15 -11.23
N PHE A 187 10.28 -4.87 -10.89
CA PHE A 187 9.52 -3.92 -11.71
C PHE A 187 10.37 -2.94 -12.52
N ARG A 188 11.71 -2.99 -12.41
CA ARG A 188 12.63 -1.97 -12.93
C ARG A 188 12.44 -1.72 -14.42
N GLU A 189 12.34 -2.78 -15.21
CA GLU A 189 12.22 -2.70 -16.67
C GLU A 189 10.82 -2.25 -17.12
N ALA A 190 9.82 -2.21 -16.22
CA ALA A 190 8.45 -1.83 -16.55
C ALA A 190 8.24 -0.31 -16.56
N GLY A 191 9.20 0.44 -17.10
CA GLY A 191 9.11 1.89 -17.20
C GLY A 191 8.25 2.36 -18.38
N PHE A 192 7.56 3.47 -18.19
CA PHE A 192 6.69 4.03 -19.22
C PHE A 192 7.50 4.63 -20.38
N GLY A 193 7.10 4.35 -21.61
CA GLY A 193 7.86 4.75 -22.80
C GLY A 193 9.15 3.95 -23.03
N GLY A 194 9.28 2.77 -22.39
CA GLY A 194 10.34 1.80 -22.67
C GLY A 194 11.68 2.11 -22.00
N LYS A 195 11.71 3.03 -21.03
CA LYS A 195 12.92 3.39 -20.28
C LYS A 195 12.92 2.72 -18.90
N PRO A 196 13.79 1.73 -18.66
CA PRO A 196 13.92 1.12 -17.33
C PRO A 196 14.28 2.14 -16.25
N ALA A 197 13.86 1.87 -15.02
CA ALA A 197 14.39 2.58 -13.87
C ALA A 197 15.91 2.31 -13.72
N PRO A 198 16.69 3.24 -13.14
CA PRO A 198 18.09 2.99 -12.80
C PRO A 198 18.25 1.75 -11.91
N SER A 199 19.32 0.96 -12.13
CA SER A 199 19.64 -0.18 -11.27
C SER A 199 20.56 0.23 -10.11
N ALA A 200 20.43 -0.47 -8.99
CA ALA A 200 21.32 -0.44 -7.85
C ALA A 200 22.49 -1.45 -7.97
N ALA A 201 22.52 -2.27 -9.02
CA ALA A 201 23.60 -3.21 -9.27
C ALA A 201 24.94 -2.45 -9.39
N GLY A 202 25.98 -2.94 -8.72
CA GLY A 202 27.30 -2.30 -8.71
C GLY A 202 27.42 -1.06 -7.81
N LEU A 203 26.38 -0.64 -7.07
CA LEU A 203 26.49 0.49 -6.13
C LEU A 203 27.34 0.20 -4.88
N GLY A 204 27.61 -1.07 -4.59
CA GLY A 204 28.48 -1.51 -3.51
C GLY A 204 28.58 -3.03 -3.44
N ALA A 205 29.64 -3.55 -2.81
CA ALA A 205 29.88 -4.98 -2.67
C ALA A 205 28.76 -5.71 -1.89
N GLN A 206 28.18 -5.02 -0.90
CA GLN A 206 27.09 -5.52 -0.06
C GLN A 206 25.70 -5.35 -0.68
N VAL A 207 25.60 -4.71 -1.86
CA VAL A 207 24.31 -4.50 -2.55
C VAL A 207 24.02 -5.71 -3.43
N VAL A 208 22.85 -6.30 -3.21
CA VAL A 208 22.34 -7.46 -3.93
C VAL A 208 21.07 -7.03 -4.64
N THR A 209 21.07 -6.99 -5.98
CA THR A 209 19.84 -6.72 -6.74
C THR A 209 19.20 -7.99 -7.23
N ILE A 210 17.87 -7.98 -7.35
CA ILE A 210 17.09 -9.13 -7.81
C ILE A 210 16.16 -8.68 -8.93
N GLY A 211 16.25 -9.34 -10.09
CA GLY A 211 15.40 -9.05 -11.24
C GLY A 211 14.69 -10.29 -11.78
N SER A 212 13.74 -10.09 -12.71
CA SER A 212 13.09 -11.22 -13.40
C SER A 212 12.43 -10.83 -14.71
N LEU A 213 12.17 -11.84 -15.55
CA LEU A 213 11.37 -11.70 -16.76
C LEU A 213 9.85 -11.66 -16.49
N SER A 214 9.43 -11.68 -15.21
CA SER A 214 8.02 -11.90 -14.87
C SER A 214 7.12 -10.69 -15.10
N LYS A 215 7.63 -9.47 -14.91
CA LYS A 215 6.80 -8.26 -14.91
C LYS A 215 6.86 -7.51 -16.22
N ALA A 216 7.98 -6.86 -16.51
CA ALA A 216 8.13 -6.00 -17.68
C ALA A 216 8.07 -6.78 -19.00
N TYR A 217 8.65 -7.97 -19.03
CA TYR A 217 8.70 -8.83 -20.22
C TYR A 217 7.42 -9.67 -20.42
N GLY A 218 6.48 -9.65 -19.47
CA GLY A 218 5.19 -10.34 -19.65
C GLY A 218 5.25 -11.87 -19.68
N VAL A 219 6.31 -12.51 -19.17
CA VAL A 219 6.49 -13.97 -19.18
C VAL A 219 6.63 -14.59 -17.78
N PRO A 220 5.71 -14.33 -16.84
CA PRO A 220 5.82 -14.82 -15.46
C PRO A 220 5.87 -16.36 -15.36
N GLY A 221 5.28 -17.07 -16.31
CA GLY A 221 5.28 -18.54 -16.37
C GLY A 221 6.64 -19.16 -16.70
N LEU A 222 7.56 -18.40 -17.30
CA LEU A 222 8.91 -18.89 -17.64
C LEU A 222 9.77 -19.14 -16.40
N ARG A 223 9.40 -18.55 -15.26
CA ARG A 223 10.10 -18.70 -13.98
C ARG A 223 11.59 -18.36 -14.03
N MET A 224 11.98 -17.35 -14.80
CA MET A 224 13.38 -16.92 -14.90
C MET A 224 13.62 -15.57 -14.21
N GLY A 225 14.65 -15.55 -13.35
CA GLY A 225 15.12 -14.37 -12.64
C GLY A 225 16.61 -14.46 -12.35
N TRP A 226 17.14 -13.42 -11.71
CA TRP A 226 18.58 -13.34 -11.43
C TRP A 226 18.86 -12.55 -10.16
N ILE A 227 20.07 -12.77 -9.63
CA ILE A 227 20.71 -11.97 -8.61
C ILE A 227 21.94 -11.31 -9.24
N ALA A 228 22.16 -10.02 -8.99
CA ALA A 228 23.43 -9.36 -9.29
C ALA A 228 24.15 -8.99 -7.98
N VAL A 229 25.40 -9.41 -7.84
CA VAL A 229 26.22 -9.20 -6.63
C VAL A 229 27.71 -9.21 -6.97
N SER A 230 28.42 -8.15 -6.57
CA SER A 230 29.85 -7.96 -6.90
C SER A 230 30.80 -8.55 -5.86
N ASP A 231 30.34 -8.83 -4.64
CA ASP A 231 31.16 -9.50 -3.63
C ASP A 231 31.35 -10.99 -4.00
N PRO A 232 32.60 -11.45 -4.22
CA PRO A 232 32.86 -12.81 -4.68
C PRO A 232 32.57 -13.88 -3.62
N LEU A 233 32.70 -13.58 -2.33
CA LEU A 233 32.45 -14.53 -1.24
C LEU A 233 30.94 -14.73 -1.04
N LEU A 234 30.18 -13.64 -1.07
CA LEU A 234 28.73 -13.68 -1.01
C LEU A 234 28.16 -14.37 -2.26
N ARG A 235 28.71 -14.07 -3.44
CA ARG A 235 28.35 -14.73 -4.69
C ARG A 235 28.56 -16.24 -4.62
N GLN A 236 29.73 -16.68 -4.16
CA GLN A 236 30.03 -18.10 -4.00
C GLN A 236 29.03 -18.78 -3.04
N SER A 237 28.74 -18.15 -1.91
CA SER A 237 27.77 -18.64 -0.92
C SER A 237 26.36 -18.78 -1.51
N LEU A 238 25.94 -17.82 -2.34
CA LEU A 238 24.65 -17.84 -3.03
C LEU A 238 24.57 -18.96 -4.08
N ILE A 239 25.65 -19.20 -4.84
CA ILE A 239 25.73 -20.29 -5.83
C ILE A 239 25.66 -21.65 -5.13
N GLU A 240 26.39 -21.83 -4.02
CA GLU A 240 26.32 -23.05 -3.21
C GLU A 240 24.93 -23.28 -2.62
N ALA A 241 24.29 -22.23 -2.11
CA ALA A 241 22.91 -22.31 -1.62
C ALA A 241 21.92 -22.65 -2.75
N ALA A 242 22.09 -22.08 -3.95
CA ALA A 242 21.28 -22.40 -5.13
C ALA A 242 21.44 -23.87 -5.55
N ALA A 243 22.68 -24.38 -5.60
CA ALA A 243 22.97 -25.77 -5.92
C ALA A 243 22.28 -26.74 -4.93
N ASN A 244 22.30 -26.43 -3.63
CA ASN A 244 21.66 -27.24 -2.60
C ASN A 244 20.12 -27.19 -2.65
N LEU A 245 19.53 -26.10 -3.15
CA LEU A 245 18.08 -25.90 -3.15
C LEU A 245 17.40 -26.45 -4.41
N PHE A 246 18.01 -26.26 -5.58
CA PHE A 246 17.40 -26.64 -6.87
C PHE A 246 18.39 -27.15 -7.91
N HIS A 247 19.66 -27.41 -7.54
CA HIS A 247 20.74 -27.84 -8.43
C HIS A 247 21.12 -26.82 -9.52
N SER A 248 20.25 -26.56 -10.49
CA SER A 248 20.40 -25.55 -11.53
C SER A 248 19.03 -25.16 -12.12
N CYS A 249 18.96 -24.03 -12.81
CA CYS A 249 17.73 -23.67 -13.50
C CYS A 249 17.48 -24.60 -14.71
N PRO A 250 16.20 -24.83 -15.08
CA PRO A 250 15.86 -25.62 -16.26
C PRO A 250 16.48 -25.04 -17.55
N VAL A 251 17.23 -25.87 -18.27
CA VAL A 251 18.02 -25.45 -19.44
C VAL A 251 17.18 -24.95 -20.62
N LEU A 252 15.95 -25.46 -20.77
CA LEU A 252 15.03 -25.01 -21.81
C LEU A 252 14.57 -23.57 -21.52
N GLU A 253 14.17 -23.31 -20.29
CA GLU A 253 13.73 -22.00 -19.82
C GLU A 253 14.87 -20.97 -19.84
N GLU A 254 16.10 -21.38 -19.51
CA GLU A 254 17.29 -20.53 -19.67
C GLU A 254 17.52 -20.13 -21.13
N GLY A 255 17.37 -21.07 -22.06
CA GLY A 255 17.52 -20.78 -23.49
C GLY A 255 16.44 -19.83 -24.00
N VAL A 256 15.18 -20.01 -23.58
CA VAL A 256 14.08 -19.08 -23.91
C VAL A 256 14.32 -17.72 -23.29
N ALA A 257 14.77 -17.65 -22.04
CA ALA A 257 15.13 -16.39 -21.39
C ALA A 257 16.26 -15.67 -22.12
N THR A 258 17.26 -16.39 -22.61
CA THR A 258 18.33 -15.84 -23.44
C THR A 258 17.75 -15.23 -24.71
N ALA A 259 16.84 -15.94 -25.40
CA ALA A 259 16.20 -15.43 -26.62
C ALA A 259 15.31 -14.19 -26.37
N VAL A 260 14.65 -14.11 -25.21
CA VAL A 260 13.92 -12.91 -24.75
C VAL A 260 14.88 -11.75 -24.53
N LEU A 261 15.97 -11.96 -23.79
CA LEU A 261 16.92 -10.89 -23.44
C LEU A 261 17.73 -10.38 -24.63
N SER A 262 18.04 -11.23 -25.60
CA SER A 262 18.64 -10.81 -26.88
C SER A 262 17.77 -9.82 -27.67
N GLN A 263 16.48 -9.73 -27.34
CA GLN A 263 15.51 -8.81 -27.95
C GLN A 263 14.98 -7.79 -26.92
N HIS A 264 15.71 -7.55 -25.83
CA HIS A 264 15.20 -6.72 -24.72
C HIS A 264 14.80 -5.29 -25.14
N GLU A 265 15.57 -4.62 -26.00
CA GLU A 265 15.26 -3.24 -26.41
C GLU A 265 13.94 -3.14 -27.16
N SER A 266 13.71 -4.01 -28.15
CA SER A 266 12.47 -4.01 -28.93
C SER A 266 11.27 -4.41 -28.07
N ILE A 267 11.41 -5.45 -27.25
CA ILE A 267 10.36 -5.92 -26.34
C ILE A 267 9.99 -4.83 -25.33
N LEU A 268 10.97 -4.20 -24.67
CA LEU A 268 10.70 -3.19 -23.67
C LEU A 268 10.17 -1.88 -24.27
N ALA A 269 10.57 -1.52 -25.50
CA ALA A 269 9.98 -0.39 -26.22
C ALA A 269 8.47 -0.62 -26.47
N GLU A 270 8.11 -1.80 -26.98
CA GLU A 270 6.70 -2.15 -27.24
C GLU A 270 5.89 -2.26 -25.94
N GLN A 271 6.41 -2.97 -24.94
CA GLN A 271 5.78 -3.12 -23.64
C GLN A 271 5.61 -1.77 -22.94
N GLY A 272 6.62 -0.91 -22.98
CA GLY A 272 6.60 0.43 -22.40
C GLY A 272 5.58 1.36 -23.07
N ALA A 273 5.40 1.25 -24.38
CA ALA A 273 4.36 1.99 -25.12
C ALA A 273 2.96 1.49 -24.74
N MET A 274 2.75 0.17 -24.71
CA MET A 274 1.49 -0.45 -24.30
C MET A 274 1.11 -0.11 -22.85
N LEU A 275 2.08 -0.09 -21.94
CA LEU A 275 1.88 0.29 -20.54
C LEU A 275 1.52 1.77 -20.41
N LEU A 276 2.20 2.66 -21.15
CA LEU A 276 1.91 4.09 -21.14
C LEU A 276 0.47 4.37 -21.63
N GLU A 277 0.05 3.75 -22.73
CA GLU A 277 -1.32 3.86 -23.25
C GLU A 277 -2.35 3.46 -22.19
N ARG A 278 -2.15 2.30 -21.56
CA ARG A 278 -3.04 1.75 -20.52
C ARG A 278 -3.03 2.58 -19.25
N LEU A 279 -1.89 3.15 -18.86
CA LEU A 279 -1.79 4.10 -17.76
C LEU A 279 -2.65 5.32 -18.04
N VAL A 280 -2.55 5.92 -19.23
CA VAL A 280 -3.36 7.10 -19.61
C VAL A 280 -4.85 6.79 -19.58
N ILE A 281 -5.28 5.63 -20.10
CA ILE A 281 -6.68 5.17 -20.03
C ILE A 281 -7.14 5.07 -18.58
N THR A 282 -6.33 4.45 -17.73
CA THR A 282 -6.64 4.21 -16.32
C THR A 282 -6.71 5.52 -15.54
N LEU A 283 -5.76 6.43 -15.72
CA LEU A 283 -5.75 7.75 -15.05
C LEU A 283 -6.97 8.59 -15.44
N ARG A 284 -7.32 8.66 -16.72
CA ARG A 284 -8.55 9.36 -17.17
C ARG A 284 -9.82 8.75 -16.57
N TRP A 285 -9.84 7.43 -16.39
CA TRP A 285 -10.96 6.77 -15.72
C TRP A 285 -10.99 7.09 -14.23
N LEU A 286 -9.84 7.13 -13.55
CA LEU A 286 -9.70 7.49 -12.14
C LEU A 286 -10.14 8.93 -11.88
N GLU A 287 -9.75 9.88 -12.74
CA GLU A 287 -10.18 11.28 -12.68
C GLU A 287 -11.71 11.42 -12.71
N ARG A 288 -12.42 10.62 -13.53
CA ARG A 288 -13.89 10.60 -13.56
C ARG A 288 -14.54 10.03 -12.29
N HIS A 289 -13.77 9.31 -11.46
CA HIS A 289 -14.22 8.69 -10.22
C HIS A 289 -13.53 9.29 -8.97
N ALA A 290 -12.89 10.45 -9.10
CA ALA A 290 -12.13 11.10 -8.03
C ALA A 290 -12.97 11.48 -6.81
N SER A 291 -14.30 11.52 -6.93
CA SER A 291 -15.20 11.71 -5.78
C SER A 291 -15.27 10.50 -4.84
N ALA A 292 -14.95 9.30 -5.34
CA ALA A 292 -15.00 8.04 -4.60
C ALA A 292 -13.62 7.41 -4.40
N LEU A 293 -12.60 7.87 -5.14
CA LEU A 293 -11.28 7.26 -5.19
C LEU A 293 -10.17 8.29 -5.04
N GLU A 294 -9.14 7.93 -4.28
CA GLU A 294 -7.81 8.53 -4.31
C GLU A 294 -6.81 7.53 -4.92
N TRP A 295 -5.74 8.00 -5.54
CA TRP A 295 -4.69 7.11 -6.06
C TRP A 295 -3.31 7.76 -5.99
N THR A 296 -2.27 6.93 -6.02
CA THR A 296 -0.89 7.37 -6.26
C THR A 296 -0.55 7.22 -7.74
N SER A 297 0.12 8.19 -8.34
CA SER A 297 0.72 8.00 -9.67
C SER A 297 1.96 7.10 -9.57
N PRO A 298 2.04 5.99 -10.33
CA PRO A 298 3.23 5.16 -10.36
C PRO A 298 4.35 5.87 -11.15
N ASP A 299 5.59 5.67 -10.74
CA ASP A 299 6.76 6.08 -11.53
C ASP A 299 7.10 5.00 -12.60
N ALA A 300 6.81 3.73 -12.28
CA ALA A 300 6.95 2.58 -13.18
C ALA A 300 6.12 1.38 -12.69
N GLY A 301 6.03 0.33 -13.50
CA GLY A 301 5.25 -0.87 -13.22
C GLY A 301 3.83 -0.82 -13.80
N ALA A 302 3.18 -1.98 -13.86
CA ALA A 302 1.80 -2.12 -14.35
C ALA A 302 0.78 -2.03 -13.20
N ILE A 303 1.06 -1.23 -12.17
CA ILE A 303 0.31 -1.18 -10.90
C ILE A 303 0.04 0.26 -10.44
N ILE A 304 -1.08 0.48 -9.78
CA ILE A 304 -1.50 1.72 -9.10
C ILE A 304 -2.02 1.34 -7.71
N ALA A 305 -1.61 2.07 -6.68
CA ALA A 305 -2.30 2.02 -5.40
C ALA A 305 -3.51 2.95 -5.43
N LEU A 306 -4.65 2.43 -5.01
CA LEU A 306 -5.95 3.08 -5.04
C LEU A 306 -6.58 2.99 -3.65
N ARG A 307 -7.06 4.12 -3.13
CA ARG A 307 -7.81 4.19 -1.88
C ARG A 307 -9.28 4.46 -2.19
N HIS A 308 -10.17 3.67 -1.61
CA HIS A 308 -11.61 3.90 -1.69
C HIS A 308 -12.05 4.85 -0.57
N LEU A 309 -12.73 5.94 -0.91
CA LEU A 309 -13.11 7.01 0.03
C LEU A 309 -14.49 6.82 0.68
N GLY A 310 -15.34 5.95 0.13
CA GLY A 310 -16.69 5.74 0.63
C GLY A 310 -16.77 4.86 1.87
N ALA A 311 -17.80 5.08 2.69
CA ALA A 311 -18.18 4.30 3.88
C ALA A 311 -18.12 2.78 3.71
N GLY A 312 -18.49 2.31 2.51
CA GLY A 312 -18.54 0.89 2.14
C GLY A 312 -17.18 0.29 1.72
N ALA A 313 -16.08 1.06 1.76
CA ALA A 313 -14.74 0.64 1.30
C ALA A 313 -14.33 -0.73 1.82
N VAL A 314 -14.53 -0.96 3.12
CA VAL A 314 -14.02 -2.15 3.82
C VAL A 314 -15.02 -3.30 3.82
N ARG A 315 -16.33 -3.01 3.92
CA ARG A 315 -17.36 -4.03 4.10
C ARG A 315 -18.06 -4.44 2.81
N ASP A 316 -18.55 -3.47 2.05
CA ASP A 316 -19.49 -3.72 0.95
C ASP A 316 -18.76 -3.79 -0.40
N PHE A 317 -17.69 -3.01 -0.58
CA PHE A 317 -16.93 -2.93 -1.81
C PHE A 317 -16.31 -4.27 -2.25
N PRO A 318 -15.66 -5.09 -1.39
CA PRO A 318 -15.19 -6.42 -1.78
C PRO A 318 -16.29 -7.33 -2.34
N ARG A 319 -17.51 -7.24 -1.77
CA ARG A 319 -18.65 -8.03 -2.21
C ARG A 319 -19.19 -7.53 -3.56
N CYS A 320 -19.22 -6.20 -3.76
CA CYS A 320 -19.60 -5.59 -5.05
C CYS A 320 -18.60 -5.91 -6.17
N LEU A 321 -17.30 -5.91 -5.86
CA LEU A 321 -16.25 -6.35 -6.80
C LEU A 321 -16.49 -7.80 -7.25
N ALA A 322 -16.70 -8.71 -6.29
CA ALA A 322 -16.99 -10.11 -6.59
C ALA A 322 -18.27 -10.28 -7.43
N GLY A 323 -19.34 -9.55 -7.11
CA GLY A 323 -20.61 -9.58 -7.85
C GLY A 323 -20.50 -9.11 -9.30
N HIS A 324 -19.54 -8.23 -9.60
CA HIS A 324 -19.23 -7.78 -10.95
C HIS A 324 -18.06 -8.55 -11.59
N GLY A 325 -17.53 -9.59 -10.95
CA GLY A 325 -16.41 -10.37 -11.47
C GLY A 325 -15.09 -9.58 -11.56
N VAL A 326 -14.95 -8.51 -10.78
CA VAL A 326 -13.73 -7.69 -10.72
C VAL A 326 -12.78 -8.28 -9.69
N ALA A 327 -11.61 -8.72 -10.16
CA ALA A 327 -10.52 -9.10 -9.28
C ALA A 327 -9.62 -7.87 -9.08
N LEU A 328 -9.65 -7.29 -7.89
CA LEU A 328 -8.80 -6.18 -7.48
C LEU A 328 -8.05 -6.60 -6.22
N ALA A 329 -6.73 -6.42 -6.16
CA ALA A 329 -5.93 -6.97 -5.06
C ALA A 329 -6.06 -6.10 -3.79
N PRO A 330 -6.58 -6.61 -2.66
CA PRO A 330 -6.60 -5.85 -1.41
C PRO A 330 -5.18 -5.60 -0.90
N ALA A 331 -4.85 -4.37 -0.53
CA ALA A 331 -3.50 -4.03 -0.10
C ALA A 331 -3.17 -4.59 1.30
N THR A 332 -4.16 -5.07 2.06
CA THR A 332 -3.96 -5.85 3.29
C THR A 332 -3.13 -7.11 3.05
N LEU A 333 -3.22 -7.72 1.87
CA LEU A 333 -2.38 -8.86 1.48
C LEU A 333 -0.90 -8.47 1.38
N LEU A 334 -0.64 -7.20 1.05
CA LEU A 334 0.69 -6.57 0.95
C LEU A 334 1.14 -5.93 2.27
N GLY A 335 0.27 -5.94 3.29
CA GLY A 335 0.53 -5.34 4.61
C GLY A 335 0.15 -3.87 4.73
N ASP A 336 -0.78 -3.37 3.91
CA ASP A 336 -1.33 -2.01 4.02
C ASP A 336 -2.77 -2.00 4.58
N HIS A 337 -3.42 -0.83 4.60
CA HIS A 337 -4.80 -0.66 5.04
C HIS A 337 -5.83 -1.35 4.14
N ASP A 338 -7.01 -1.59 4.71
CA ASP A 338 -8.16 -2.29 4.12
C ASP A 338 -9.01 -1.45 3.18
N ASP A 339 -8.86 -0.13 3.24
CA ASP A 339 -9.40 0.83 2.27
C ASP A 339 -8.51 1.02 1.03
N ILE A 340 -7.34 0.37 0.99
CA ILE A 340 -6.39 0.45 -0.12
C ILE A 340 -6.39 -0.86 -0.91
N TYR A 341 -6.29 -0.70 -2.23
CA TYR A 341 -6.21 -1.76 -3.22
C TYR A 341 -5.07 -1.50 -4.19
N ARG A 342 -4.51 -2.56 -4.75
CA ARG A 342 -3.61 -2.50 -5.89
C ARG A 342 -4.40 -2.82 -7.16
N LEU A 343 -4.44 -1.85 -8.06
CA LEU A 343 -5.00 -1.95 -9.40
C LEU A 343 -3.88 -2.23 -10.41
N GLY A 344 -3.98 -3.36 -11.09
CA GLY A 344 -3.16 -3.74 -12.22
C GLY A 344 -3.79 -3.30 -13.54
N PHE A 345 -3.03 -2.62 -14.39
CA PHE A 345 -3.54 -2.10 -15.68
C PHE A 345 -2.86 -2.71 -16.92
N GLY A 346 -1.90 -3.62 -16.75
CA GLY A 346 -1.18 -4.29 -17.85
C GLY A 346 -1.96 -5.43 -18.53
N LEU A 347 -3.26 -5.26 -18.77
CA LEU A 347 -4.12 -6.27 -19.40
C LEU A 347 -3.75 -6.50 -20.88
N ARG A 348 -4.14 -7.65 -21.43
CA ARG A 348 -3.77 -8.09 -22.78
C ARG A 348 -4.16 -7.07 -23.86
N SER A 349 -5.35 -6.48 -23.76
CA SER A 349 -5.82 -5.46 -24.70
C SER A 349 -6.44 -4.26 -23.98
N THR A 350 -6.47 -3.11 -24.65
CA THR A 350 -7.20 -1.92 -24.17
C THR A 350 -8.70 -2.17 -24.09
N GLN A 351 -9.26 -3.06 -24.93
CA GLN A 351 -10.66 -3.45 -24.86
C GLN A 351 -10.97 -4.20 -23.56
N GLU A 352 -10.11 -5.15 -23.15
CA GLU A 352 -10.24 -5.83 -21.86
C GLU A 352 -10.10 -4.85 -20.70
N LEU A 353 -9.16 -3.91 -20.77
CA LEU A 353 -9.00 -2.87 -19.76
C LEU A 353 -10.25 -2.00 -19.62
N HIS A 354 -10.83 -1.50 -20.71
CA HIS A 354 -12.08 -0.73 -20.66
C HIS A 354 -13.21 -1.52 -20.01
N LYS A 355 -13.44 -2.78 -20.43
CA LYS A 355 -14.47 -3.64 -19.83
C LYS A 355 -14.25 -3.83 -18.32
N ALA A 356 -13.00 -4.04 -17.90
CA ALA A 356 -12.66 -4.22 -16.49
C ALA A 356 -12.88 -2.93 -15.68
N LEU A 357 -12.52 -1.77 -16.24
CA LEU A 357 -12.75 -0.46 -15.61
C LEU A 357 -14.24 -0.11 -15.55
N ASP A 358 -15.03 -0.47 -16.57
CA ASP A 358 -16.49 -0.29 -16.56
C ASP A 358 -17.15 -1.14 -15.46
N ALA A 359 -16.72 -2.41 -15.33
CA ALA A 359 -17.16 -3.30 -14.26
C ALA A 359 -16.74 -2.78 -12.87
N LEU A 360 -15.52 -2.26 -12.74
CA LEU A 360 -15.06 -1.62 -11.51
C LEU A 360 -15.92 -0.38 -11.18
N GLY A 361 -16.27 0.43 -12.18
CA GLY A 361 -17.15 1.59 -12.02
C GLY A 361 -18.57 1.18 -11.59
N ALA A 362 -19.09 0.08 -12.12
CA ALA A 362 -20.37 -0.48 -11.69
C ALA A 362 -20.33 -1.00 -10.25
N ALA A 363 -19.26 -1.71 -9.87
CA ALA A 363 -19.01 -2.13 -8.50
C ALA A 363 -18.89 -0.95 -7.54
N LEU A 364 -18.20 0.13 -7.94
CA LEU A 364 -18.10 1.37 -7.17
C LEU A 364 -19.45 2.06 -7.01
N ARG A 365 -20.31 2.11 -8.04
CA ARG A 365 -21.65 2.69 -7.92
C ARG A 365 -22.57 1.86 -7.03
N GLN A 366 -22.40 0.54 -7.01
CA GLN A 366 -23.15 -0.35 -6.12
C GLN A 366 -22.64 -0.28 -4.66
N ALA A 367 -21.33 -0.11 -4.48
CA ALA A 367 -20.68 -0.02 -3.18
C ALA A 367 -20.66 1.40 -2.60
N ALA A 368 -20.82 2.41 -3.45
CA ALA A 368 -21.20 3.74 -3.03
C ALA A 368 -22.39 3.55 -2.13
N PRO A 369 -22.41 4.21 -0.96
CA PRO A 369 -23.53 4.04 -0.06
C PRO A 369 -24.79 4.30 -0.87
N THR A 370 -25.59 3.25 -1.08
CA THR A 370 -27.02 3.45 -1.09
C THR A 370 -27.22 4.25 0.17
N MET A 371 -27.70 5.47 0.01
CA MET A 371 -28.31 6.27 1.05
C MET A 371 -29.53 5.53 1.67
N ALA A 372 -29.51 4.19 1.75
CA ALA A 372 -30.19 3.41 2.74
C ALA A 372 -29.46 3.67 4.06
N VAL A 373 -29.68 4.88 4.58
CA VAL A 373 -29.99 5.04 6.00
C VAL A 373 -30.92 3.87 6.32
N ALA A 374 -30.40 2.85 7.01
CA ALA A 374 -31.29 1.91 7.67
C ALA A 374 -32.16 2.79 8.55
N ALA A 375 -33.44 2.86 8.20
CA ALA A 375 -34.38 3.85 8.66
C ALA A 375 -34.60 3.74 10.17
N GLU A 376 -33.77 4.44 10.93
CA GLU A 376 -34.25 5.17 12.08
C GLU A 376 -34.58 6.57 11.56
N PRO A 377 -35.86 6.91 11.31
CA PRO A 377 -36.25 8.27 10.98
C PRO A 377 -35.96 9.16 12.18
N SER A 378 -34.73 9.66 12.23
CA SER A 378 -34.22 10.59 13.24
C SER A 378 -33.94 11.92 12.59
N ARG A 379 -34.20 13.00 13.33
CA ARG A 379 -33.97 14.36 12.85
C ARG A 379 -32.49 14.58 12.47
N LEU A 380 -31.58 13.90 13.16
CA LEU A 380 -30.15 13.94 12.88
C LEU A 380 -29.75 13.16 11.62
N GLY A 381 -30.45 12.06 11.29
CA GLY A 381 -30.22 11.35 10.03
C GLY A 381 -30.53 12.23 8.81
N GLU A 382 -31.66 12.95 8.85
CA GLU A 382 -32.03 13.91 7.80
C GLU A 382 -31.03 15.07 7.70
N LEU A 383 -30.54 15.56 8.85
CA LEU A 383 -29.50 16.60 8.90
C LEU A 383 -28.23 16.13 8.18
N VAL A 384 -27.73 14.93 8.50
CA VAL A 384 -26.52 14.37 7.88
C VAL A 384 -26.71 14.14 6.38
N GLN A 385 -27.89 13.66 5.96
CA GLN A 385 -28.19 13.50 4.54
C GLN A 385 -28.09 14.84 3.80
N LYS A 386 -28.77 15.88 4.30
CA LYS A 386 -28.76 17.23 3.70
C LYS A 386 -27.36 17.86 3.71
N LEU A 387 -26.58 17.62 4.76
CA LEU A 387 -25.18 18.05 4.86
C LEU A 387 -24.32 17.40 3.77
N VAL A 388 -24.38 16.08 3.64
CA VAL A 388 -23.57 15.31 2.69
C VAL A 388 -23.96 15.63 1.25
N SER A 389 -25.25 15.86 0.96
CA SER A 389 -25.71 16.25 -0.38
C SER A 389 -25.50 17.73 -0.70
N GLY A 390 -25.02 18.55 0.24
CA GLY A 390 -24.84 19.99 0.01
C GLY A 390 -26.15 20.78 -0.06
N THR A 391 -27.27 20.23 0.41
CA THR A 391 -28.60 20.84 0.32
C THR A 391 -29.11 21.42 1.63
N LEU A 392 -28.35 21.25 2.73
CA LEU A 392 -28.67 21.87 4.01
C LEU A 392 -28.57 23.41 3.89
N PRO A 393 -29.62 24.18 4.22
CA PRO A 393 -29.55 25.63 4.24
C PRO A 393 -28.41 26.13 5.14
N LYS A 394 -27.70 27.18 4.72
CA LYS A 394 -26.54 27.69 5.45
C LYS A 394 -26.88 28.10 6.89
N ASP A 395 -28.04 28.69 7.09
CA ASP A 395 -28.50 29.13 8.42
C ASP A 395 -28.79 27.95 9.37
N ASP A 396 -29.03 26.76 8.83
CA ASP A 396 -29.25 25.53 9.61
C ASP A 396 -27.91 24.86 10.01
N TRP A 397 -26.78 25.25 9.41
CA TRP A 397 -25.46 24.72 9.71
C TRP A 397 -24.81 25.37 10.94
N THR A 398 -25.44 25.13 12.09
CA THR A 398 -25.05 25.67 13.40
C THR A 398 -24.01 24.80 14.12
N HIS A 399 -23.56 25.24 15.30
CA HIS A 399 -22.71 24.43 16.18
C HIS A 399 -23.41 23.13 16.62
N ASP A 400 -24.68 23.22 17.01
CA ASP A 400 -25.50 22.07 17.38
C ASP A 400 -25.68 21.11 16.20
N ALA A 401 -25.86 21.64 14.99
CA ALA A 401 -25.89 20.80 13.78
C ALA A 401 -24.56 20.07 13.54
N HIS A 402 -23.41 20.72 13.79
CA HIS A 402 -22.11 20.02 13.73
C HIS A 402 -22.02 18.88 14.74
N LEU A 403 -22.39 19.14 16.00
CA LEU A 403 -22.35 18.14 17.07
C LEU A 403 -23.31 16.98 16.77
N GLY A 404 -24.53 17.28 16.31
CA GLY A 404 -25.54 16.29 15.97
C GLY A 404 -25.13 15.43 14.76
N ALA A 405 -24.56 16.05 13.72
CA ALA A 405 -24.03 15.32 12.58
C ALA A 405 -22.89 14.38 13.00
N CYS A 406 -21.95 14.87 13.81
CA CYS A 406 -20.82 14.08 14.28
C CYS A 406 -21.26 12.92 15.18
N LEU A 407 -22.19 13.16 16.12
CA LEU A 407 -22.77 12.13 16.98
C LEU A 407 -23.48 11.04 16.18
N TRP A 408 -24.30 11.43 15.19
CA TRP A 408 -25.00 10.48 14.33
C TRP A 408 -24.03 9.64 13.50
N LEU A 409 -22.96 10.25 12.99
CA LEU A 409 -21.95 9.53 12.22
C LEU A 409 -21.18 8.54 13.09
N LEU A 410 -20.78 8.93 14.30
CA LEU A 410 -20.10 8.06 15.27
C LEU A 410 -20.97 6.90 15.76
N ARG A 411 -22.31 7.04 15.72
CA ARG A 411 -23.24 5.94 16.01
C ARG A 411 -23.17 4.81 14.97
N HIS A 412 -22.73 5.11 13.75
CA HIS A 412 -22.74 4.18 12.62
C HIS A 412 -21.34 3.85 12.09
N ARG A 413 -20.29 4.48 12.64
CA ARG A 413 -18.90 4.45 12.14
C ARG A 413 -17.92 4.54 13.29
N THR A 414 -16.68 4.08 13.11
CA THR A 414 -15.63 4.25 14.12
C THR A 414 -15.14 5.70 14.17
N ALA A 415 -14.55 6.12 15.29
CA ALA A 415 -13.98 7.46 15.43
C ALA A 415 -12.93 7.74 14.34
N GLU A 416 -12.10 6.77 13.98
CA GLU A 416 -11.09 6.90 12.93
C GLU A 416 -11.72 7.08 11.54
N GLN A 417 -12.88 6.50 11.27
CA GLN A 417 -13.62 6.72 10.02
C GLN A 417 -14.20 8.13 9.99
N VAL A 418 -14.85 8.58 11.07
CA VAL A 418 -15.42 9.92 11.15
C VAL A 418 -14.34 10.99 11.04
N SER A 419 -13.22 10.85 11.75
CA SER A 419 -12.06 11.76 11.66
C SER A 419 -11.51 11.90 10.24
N ARG A 420 -11.53 10.83 9.44
CA ARG A 420 -11.06 10.85 8.05
C ARG A 420 -12.06 11.47 7.09
N GLU A 421 -13.35 11.24 7.28
CA GLU A 421 -14.39 11.68 6.34
C GLU A 421 -14.85 13.13 6.56
N MET A 422 -14.87 13.59 7.82
CA MET A 422 -15.41 14.91 8.17
C MET A 422 -14.71 16.10 7.53
N PRO A 423 -13.38 16.10 7.36
CA PRO A 423 -12.71 17.14 6.60
C PRO A 423 -13.29 17.29 5.19
N GLY A 424 -13.52 16.17 4.49
CA GLY A 424 -14.06 16.18 3.12
C GLY A 424 -15.53 16.60 3.08
N ILE A 425 -16.35 16.09 3.99
CA ILE A 425 -17.78 16.45 4.08
C ILE A 425 -17.95 17.94 4.34
N ILE A 426 -17.27 18.49 5.35
CA ILE A 426 -17.40 19.90 5.73
C ILE A 426 -16.85 20.82 4.63
N ARG A 427 -15.72 20.48 4.00
CA ARG A 427 -15.14 21.31 2.93
C ARG A 427 -16.06 21.38 1.71
N ARG A 428 -16.58 20.24 1.25
CA ARG A 428 -17.54 20.18 0.13
C ARG A 428 -18.83 20.93 0.44
N TYR A 429 -19.36 20.77 1.66
CA TYR A 429 -20.54 21.51 2.09
C TYR A 429 -20.28 23.02 2.08
N ASN A 430 -19.16 23.46 2.65
CA ASN A 430 -18.77 24.88 2.64
C ASN A 430 -18.70 25.44 1.22
N GLU A 431 -18.11 24.71 0.27
CA GLU A 431 -18.07 25.08 -1.14
C GLU A 431 -19.47 25.19 -1.74
N ALA A 432 -20.36 24.23 -1.46
CA ALA A 432 -21.74 24.22 -1.96
C ALA A 432 -22.56 25.42 -1.49
N VAL A 433 -22.30 25.94 -0.28
CA VAL A 433 -23.01 27.10 0.29
C VAL A 433 -22.21 28.41 0.24
N GLY A 434 -21.12 28.45 -0.53
CA GLY A 434 -20.30 29.65 -0.74
C GLY A 434 -19.52 30.13 0.49
N THR A 435 -19.20 29.24 1.42
CA THR A 435 -18.31 29.51 2.56
C THR A 435 -16.86 29.18 2.17
N PRO A 436 -15.91 30.14 2.23
CA PRO A 436 -14.53 29.87 1.86
C PRO A 436 -13.85 28.97 2.89
N ASN A 437 -13.11 27.96 2.40
CA ASN A 437 -12.17 27.17 3.19
C ASN A 437 -10.79 27.84 3.14
N SER A 438 -10.49 28.67 4.14
CA SER A 438 -9.24 29.44 4.21
C SER A 438 -8.59 29.33 5.59
N ASP A 439 -7.44 29.98 5.77
CA ASP A 439 -6.78 30.06 7.08
C ASP A 439 -7.57 30.89 8.12
N GLN A 440 -8.62 31.60 7.70
CA GLN A 440 -9.41 32.48 8.54
C GLN A 440 -10.89 32.07 8.64
N SER A 441 -11.38 31.21 7.73
CA SER A 441 -12.80 30.87 7.63
C SER A 441 -13.03 29.43 7.16
N GLY A 442 -14.21 28.88 7.46
CA GLY A 442 -14.62 27.53 7.04
C GLY A 442 -14.09 26.43 7.95
N TYR A 443 -13.62 25.33 7.34
CA TYR A 443 -13.18 24.13 8.05
C TYR A 443 -12.06 24.39 9.07
N HIS A 444 -12.10 23.69 10.22
CA HIS A 444 -11.10 23.77 11.27
C HIS A 444 -10.68 22.38 11.76
N ALA A 445 -9.48 21.94 11.40
CA ALA A 445 -9.02 20.57 11.65
C ALA A 445 -8.99 20.18 13.13
N THR A 446 -8.35 21.00 13.98
CA THR A 446 -8.21 20.67 15.41
C THR A 446 -9.54 20.64 16.15
N ILE A 447 -10.45 21.59 15.89
CA ILE A 447 -11.77 21.61 16.52
C ILE A 447 -12.60 20.40 16.10
N THR A 448 -12.63 20.08 14.79
CA THR A 448 -13.35 18.91 14.29
C THR A 448 -12.83 17.62 14.95
N GLU A 449 -11.52 17.39 14.91
CA GLU A 449 -10.90 16.20 15.50
C GLU A 449 -11.10 16.12 17.02
N PHE A 450 -11.04 17.25 17.72
CA PHE A 450 -11.33 17.33 19.15
C PHE A 450 -12.75 16.84 19.46
N TYR A 451 -13.75 17.34 18.72
CA TYR A 451 -15.14 16.92 18.94
C TYR A 451 -15.41 15.49 18.50
N VAL A 452 -14.77 14.99 17.43
CA VAL A 452 -14.89 13.57 17.04
C VAL A 452 -14.45 12.65 18.19
N ARG A 453 -13.31 12.96 18.84
CA ARG A 453 -12.83 12.19 19.99
C ARG A 453 -13.73 12.34 21.20
N ALA A 454 -14.06 13.57 21.58
CA ALA A 454 -14.86 13.85 22.77
C ALA A 454 -16.28 13.26 22.67
N LEU A 455 -16.87 13.26 21.47
CA LEU A 455 -18.16 12.61 21.22
C LEU A 455 -18.05 11.08 21.16
N GLY A 456 -16.92 10.54 20.72
CA GLY A 456 -16.61 9.12 20.83
C GLY A 456 -16.60 8.65 22.29
N ASP A 457 -15.88 9.36 23.16
CA ASP A 457 -15.84 9.09 24.59
C ASP A 457 -17.22 9.25 25.26
N PHE A 458 -17.97 10.29 24.86
CA PHE A 458 -19.35 10.50 25.30
C PHE A 458 -20.26 9.32 24.95
N LEU A 459 -20.16 8.78 23.72
CA LEU A 459 -20.92 7.61 23.32
C LEU A 459 -20.55 6.38 24.14
N VAL A 460 -19.27 6.10 24.35
CA VAL A 460 -18.83 4.97 25.19
C VAL A 460 -19.43 5.04 26.61
N ALA A 461 -19.53 6.24 27.17
CA ALA A 461 -20.05 6.43 28.53
C ALA A 461 -21.59 6.39 28.62
N ASN A 462 -22.32 6.76 27.56
CA ASN A 462 -23.77 7.03 27.62
C ASN A 462 -24.62 6.12 26.72
N ASP A 463 -24.02 5.45 25.75
CA ASP A 463 -24.72 4.66 24.74
C ASP A 463 -25.17 3.29 25.30
N ARG A 464 -26.28 3.32 26.04
CA ARG A 464 -26.95 2.12 26.59
C ARG A 464 -27.99 1.54 25.63
N GLY A 465 -27.78 1.69 24.32
CA GLY A 465 -28.77 1.31 23.30
C GLY A 465 -29.90 2.32 23.10
N GLN A 466 -29.71 3.56 23.56
CA GLN A 466 -30.71 4.64 23.41
C GLN A 466 -30.79 5.14 21.95
N PRO A 467 -31.95 5.67 21.52
CA PRO A 467 -32.09 6.37 20.24
C PRO A 467 -31.12 7.56 20.12
N VAL A 468 -30.66 7.84 18.90
CA VAL A 468 -29.64 8.89 18.65
C VAL A 468 -30.13 10.29 19.02
N ASP A 469 -31.44 10.57 18.87
CA ASP A 469 -32.03 11.86 19.23
C ASP A 469 -32.06 12.07 20.76
N GLU A 470 -32.24 10.99 21.56
CA GLU A 470 -32.15 11.06 23.03
C GLU A 470 -30.70 11.29 23.49
N LEU A 471 -29.75 10.59 22.88
CA LEU A 471 -28.31 10.81 23.11
C LEU A 471 -27.90 12.25 22.77
N PHE A 472 -28.49 12.82 21.73
CA PHE A 472 -28.25 14.21 21.38
C PHE A 472 -28.84 15.19 22.39
N GLY A 473 -30.04 14.92 22.93
CA GLY A 473 -30.59 15.68 24.05
C GLY A 473 -29.69 15.64 25.29
N LEU A 474 -29.14 14.47 25.61
CA LEU A 474 -28.15 14.31 26.69
C LEU A 474 -26.88 15.12 26.39
N LEU A 475 -26.35 15.05 25.16
CA LEU A 475 -25.19 15.82 24.74
C LEU A 475 -25.43 17.33 24.90
N GLN A 476 -26.57 17.84 24.46
CA GLN A 476 -26.94 19.26 24.54
C GLN A 476 -27.02 19.76 25.99
N SER A 477 -27.41 18.89 26.93
CA SER A 477 -27.41 19.21 28.36
C SER A 477 -26.04 19.09 29.04
N SER A 478 -25.04 18.54 28.34
CA SER A 478 -23.71 18.31 28.89
C SER A 478 -22.77 19.52 28.66
N PRO A 479 -21.71 19.68 29.47
CA PRO A 479 -20.69 20.71 29.23
C PRO A 479 -20.02 20.62 27.86
N LEU A 480 -19.99 19.42 27.23
CA LEU A 480 -19.41 19.19 25.91
C LEU A 480 -20.08 20.00 24.80
N ALA A 481 -21.36 20.37 24.94
CA ALA A 481 -22.08 21.16 23.94
C ALA A 481 -21.67 22.65 23.89
N ALA A 482 -20.87 23.12 24.85
CA ALA A 482 -20.44 24.50 24.88
C ALA A 482 -19.38 24.79 23.79
N ARG A 483 -19.54 25.89 23.04
CA ARG A 483 -18.61 26.30 21.96
C ARG A 483 -17.18 26.55 22.43
N ASP A 484 -17.03 26.93 23.70
CA ASP A 484 -15.76 27.21 24.36
C ASP A 484 -15.19 25.98 25.10
N TYR A 485 -15.87 24.82 25.07
CA TYR A 485 -15.40 23.60 25.71
C TYR A 485 -13.96 23.21 25.34
N PRO A 486 -13.50 23.32 24.07
CA PRO A 486 -12.11 23.04 23.72
C PRO A 486 -11.10 23.93 24.46
N LEU A 487 -11.47 25.14 24.90
CA LEU A 487 -10.56 26.06 25.60
C LEU A 487 -10.21 25.62 27.04
N ARG A 488 -10.86 24.55 27.53
CA ARG A 488 -10.44 23.87 28.76
C ARG A 488 -9.09 23.17 28.60
N SER A 489 -8.81 22.64 27.41
CA SER A 489 -7.58 21.90 27.10
C SER A 489 -6.62 22.68 26.18
N TYR A 490 -7.12 23.72 25.51
CA TYR A 490 -6.31 24.55 24.60
C TYR A 490 -6.23 26.00 25.06
N SER A 491 -5.07 26.63 24.89
CA SER A 491 -4.96 28.09 24.86
C SER A 491 -5.66 28.65 23.62
N ARG A 492 -6.16 29.90 23.71
CA ARG A 492 -6.76 30.58 22.55
C ARG A 492 -5.76 30.74 21.40
N GLU A 493 -4.51 31.08 21.74
CA GLU A 493 -3.44 31.27 20.76
C GLU A 493 -3.18 29.99 19.96
N ARG A 494 -3.12 28.84 20.65
CA ARG A 494 -2.91 27.56 19.98
C ARG A 494 -4.12 27.11 19.18
N LEU A 495 -5.32 27.14 19.77
CA LEU A 495 -6.53 26.61 19.14
C LEU A 495 -6.88 27.35 17.86
N PHE A 496 -6.74 28.69 17.85
CA PHE A 496 -7.09 29.53 16.70
C PHE A 496 -5.90 29.86 15.79
N SER A 497 -4.77 29.14 15.94
CA SER A 497 -3.63 29.26 15.04
C SER A 497 -3.93 28.72 13.64
N VAL A 498 -3.22 29.23 12.62
CA VAL A 498 -3.30 28.70 11.24
C VAL A 498 -2.95 27.21 11.20
N ALA A 499 -1.95 26.79 12.00
CA ALA A 499 -1.56 25.39 12.12
C ALA A 499 -2.73 24.52 12.62
N ALA A 500 -3.40 24.92 13.70
CA ALA A 500 -4.54 24.20 14.27
C ALA A 500 -5.76 24.15 13.33
N ARG A 501 -5.93 25.14 12.47
CA ARG A 501 -6.97 25.14 11.44
C ARG A 501 -6.67 24.17 10.30
N ARG A 502 -5.41 24.11 9.84
CA ARG A 502 -4.98 23.26 8.71
C ARG A 502 -4.84 21.79 9.09
N CYS A 503 -4.28 21.50 10.27
CA CYS A 503 -4.04 20.15 10.77
C CYS A 503 -4.37 20.04 12.26
N PHE A 504 -4.51 18.81 12.76
CA PHE A 504 -4.67 18.58 14.18
C PHE A 504 -3.39 18.93 14.93
N VAL A 505 -3.51 19.73 15.99
CA VAL A 505 -2.43 19.99 16.95
C VAL A 505 -2.87 19.50 18.33
N SER A 506 -1.98 18.88 19.09
CA SER A 506 -2.31 18.40 20.45
C SER A 506 -2.60 19.55 21.42
N PRO A 507 -3.39 19.35 22.49
CA PRO A 507 -3.65 20.36 23.52
C PRO A 507 -2.38 20.85 24.23
N ASP A 508 -2.37 22.10 24.72
CA ASP A 508 -1.26 22.74 25.44
C ASP A 508 -1.58 23.13 26.89
N ARG A 509 -2.83 22.93 27.34
CA ARG A 509 -3.19 23.03 28.74
C ARG A 509 -3.33 21.63 29.32
N CYS A 510 -2.62 21.33 30.40
CA CYS A 510 -2.89 20.13 31.18
C CYS A 510 -4.28 20.25 31.80
N GLY A 511 -5.23 19.46 31.32
CA GLY A 511 -6.46 19.21 32.08
C GLY A 511 -6.09 18.48 33.37
N ARG A 512 -6.38 19.08 34.53
CA ARG A 512 -6.54 18.29 35.75
C ARG A 512 -7.79 17.44 35.53
N ASP A 513 -7.63 16.14 35.41
CA ASP A 513 -8.71 15.20 35.74
C ASP A 513 -9.04 15.35 37.23
N PRO A 514 -10.32 15.32 37.65
CA PRO A 514 -10.63 14.98 39.02
C PRO A 514 -10.28 13.50 39.22
N ASP A 515 -9.22 13.30 39.99
CA ASP A 515 -8.76 12.08 40.66
C ASP A 515 -9.80 10.93 40.73
N PRO A 516 -9.53 9.74 40.14
CA PRO A 516 -10.41 8.58 40.25
C PRO A 516 -10.39 7.90 41.63
N GLU A 517 -9.60 8.37 42.60
CA GLU A 517 -9.51 7.78 43.95
C GLU A 517 -9.76 8.76 45.10
N ARG A 518 -10.98 9.31 45.20
CA ARG A 518 -11.50 9.82 46.49
C ARG A 518 -12.94 9.35 46.75
N LEU A 519 -13.04 8.18 47.35
CA LEU A 519 -14.21 7.82 48.17
C LEU A 519 -14.26 8.77 49.38
N PRO A 520 -15.38 9.45 49.67
CA PRO A 520 -15.53 10.17 50.92
C PRO A 520 -15.53 9.17 52.08
N GLY A 521 -14.49 9.25 52.92
CA GLY A 521 -14.48 8.62 54.22
C GLY A 521 -15.66 9.14 55.05
N MET A 522 -16.65 8.27 55.29
CA MET A 522 -17.56 8.42 56.40
C MET A 522 -16.82 8.01 57.67
N SER A 523 -16.38 8.99 58.45
CA SER A 523 -16.26 8.81 59.89
C SER A 523 -16.45 10.15 60.58
N GLY A 524 -17.47 10.23 61.44
CA GLY A 524 -17.52 11.21 62.53
C GLY A 524 -18.73 12.15 62.54
N ALA A 525 -19.89 11.64 62.96
CA ALA A 525 -20.81 12.42 63.80
C ALA A 525 -21.09 11.59 65.06
N SER A 526 -20.48 12.01 66.16
CA SER A 526 -20.91 11.69 67.52
C SER A 526 -21.77 12.84 68.01
N ALA A 527 -23.07 12.58 68.19
CA ALA A 527 -23.97 13.10 69.23
C ALA A 527 -25.38 12.56 68.94
#